data_AF-L5N5Y5-F1
#
_entry.id   AF-L5N5Y5-F1
#
_cell.length_a   1.000
_cell.length_b   1.000
_cell.length_c   1.000
_cell.angle_alpha   90.00
_cell.angle_beta   90.00
_cell.angle_gamma   90.00
#
_symmetry.space_group_name_H-M   'P 1'
#
loop_
_entity.id
_entity.type
_entity.pdbx_description
1 polymer ?
#
loop_
_entity_poly.entity_id
_entity_poly.type
_entity_poly.pdbx_seq_one_letter_code
_entity_poly.pdbx_strand_id
1 'polypeptide(L)'
;MLATMYKRREKLAALLSVILLAVLSVYVLWRPPGTAEQWLNIAVFALPLLFMGSMVVSSRQKYNKVKKVEVPESNNSLSEVDHLVLKGDAGWFPRLLIFEKNGAYLGGWKLDKAAWWVRPLILYRKSVLSFFPATFGFYSNTGERILSWSRKGFKDTVVTIYDRDGETLGSYIQKEFKSLVHIKGELRGTDGNKLLSVQVSGFSGDFNLVDEEGRCWADFYNGRFPHEYTELFRDIDNDIVGLSGQLREDEKQLVIGAVGFLFMERQQRNR
;
A
#
# COMPACT_ATOMS: atom_id res chain seq x y z
N MET A 1 7.57 9.17 11.33
CA MET A 1 7.24 7.87 10.68
C MET A 1 7.80 7.69 9.26
N LEU A 2 7.74 8.69 8.38
CA LEU A 2 8.33 8.63 7.03
C LEU A 2 9.85 8.35 7.04
N ALA A 3 10.60 9.04 7.92
CA ALA A 3 12.04 8.82 8.07
C ALA A 3 12.37 7.37 8.49
N THR A 4 11.61 6.80 9.44
CA THR A 4 11.80 5.40 9.87
C THR A 4 11.50 4.40 8.76
N MET A 5 10.55 4.71 7.86
CA MET A 5 10.28 3.90 6.67
C MET A 5 11.47 3.90 5.70
N TYR A 6 12.00 5.07 5.31
CA TYR A 6 13.14 5.15 4.40
C TYR A 6 14.40 4.50 5.00
N LYS A 7 14.64 4.67 6.31
CA LYS A 7 15.75 4.01 7.01
C LYS A 7 15.64 2.49 7.00
N ARG A 8 14.43 1.93 7.14
CA ARG A 8 14.20 0.48 7.01
C ARG A 8 14.45 -0.01 5.59
N ARG A 9 13.99 0.73 4.57
CA ARG A 9 14.25 0.42 3.16
C ARG A 9 15.74 0.42 2.83
N GLU A 10 16.47 1.42 3.33
CA GLU A 10 17.92 1.52 3.21
C GLU A 10 18.62 0.29 3.81
N LYS A 11 18.30 -0.06 5.06
CA LYS A 11 18.91 -1.23 5.74
C LYS A 11 18.63 -2.55 5.02
N LEU A 12 17.39 -2.76 4.56
CA LEU A 12 17.02 -3.96 3.82
C LEU A 12 17.76 -4.04 2.48
N ALA A 13 17.82 -2.94 1.73
CA ALA A 13 18.54 -2.91 0.46
C ALA A 13 20.05 -3.14 0.65
N ALA A 14 20.64 -2.58 1.71
CA ALA A 14 22.05 -2.80 2.04
C ALA A 14 22.33 -4.26 2.41
N LEU A 15 21.49 -4.86 3.27
CA LEU A 15 21.63 -6.27 3.66
C LEU A 15 21.56 -7.21 2.45
N LEU A 16 20.57 -7.02 1.57
CA LEU A 16 20.44 -7.82 0.36
C LEU A 16 21.61 -7.61 -0.61
N SER A 17 22.15 -6.39 -0.70
CA SER A 17 23.34 -6.11 -1.50
C SER A 17 24.56 -6.89 -0.98
N VAL A 18 24.75 -6.94 0.34
CA VAL A 18 25.84 -7.71 0.97
C VAL A 18 25.69 -9.20 0.69
N ILE A 19 24.47 -9.74 0.81
CA ILE A 19 24.20 -11.16 0.53
C ILE A 19 24.51 -11.49 -0.94
N LEU A 20 24.02 -10.66 -1.88
CA LEU A 20 24.28 -10.85 -3.31
C LEU A 20 25.79 -10.75 -3.63
N LEU A 21 26.50 -9.80 -3.03
CA LEU A 21 27.95 -9.67 -3.16
C LEU A 21 28.68 -10.90 -2.64
N ALA A 22 28.26 -11.46 -1.50
CA ALA A 22 28.85 -12.67 -0.94
C ALA A 22 28.65 -13.87 -1.86
N VAL A 23 27.43 -14.07 -2.38
CA VAL A 23 27.13 -15.16 -3.33
C VAL A 23 27.95 -15.01 -4.61
N LEU A 24 28.03 -13.81 -5.17
CA LEU A 24 28.78 -13.54 -6.39
C LEU A 24 30.29 -13.70 -6.18
N SER A 25 30.80 -13.30 -5.02
CA SER A 25 32.21 -13.50 -4.63
C SER A 25 32.55 -14.98 -4.47
N VAL A 26 31.71 -15.76 -3.79
CA VAL A 26 31.88 -17.21 -3.66
C VAL A 26 31.86 -17.90 -5.04
N TYR A 27 30.94 -17.49 -5.92
CA TYR A 27 30.86 -18.01 -7.28
C TYR A 27 32.15 -17.75 -8.07
N VAL A 28 32.67 -16.52 -8.05
CA VAL A 28 33.90 -16.13 -8.74
C VAL A 28 35.12 -16.84 -8.16
N LEU A 29 35.19 -17.01 -6.83
CA LEU A 29 36.30 -17.73 -6.18
C LEU A 29 36.31 -19.23 -6.53
N TRP A 30 35.14 -19.85 -6.67
CA TRP A 30 35.04 -21.27 -7.03
C TRP A 30 35.22 -21.49 -8.54
N ARG A 31 34.75 -20.58 -9.38
CA ARG A 31 34.87 -20.64 -10.84
C ARG A 31 35.43 -19.33 -11.38
N PRO A 32 36.76 -19.13 -11.28
CA PRO A 32 37.37 -17.90 -11.77
C PRO A 32 37.15 -17.78 -13.28
N PRO A 33 36.66 -16.63 -13.76
CA PRO A 33 36.40 -16.41 -15.18
C PRO A 33 37.71 -16.35 -15.96
N GLY A 34 37.89 -17.25 -16.92
CA GLY A 34 39.05 -17.33 -17.80
C GLY A 34 38.83 -16.67 -19.18
N THR A 35 37.59 -16.39 -19.56
CA THR A 35 37.25 -15.81 -20.87
C THR A 35 36.45 -14.50 -20.75
N ALA A 36 36.50 -13.67 -21.80
CA ALA A 36 35.74 -12.41 -21.86
C ALA A 36 34.22 -12.64 -21.74
N GLU A 37 33.70 -13.73 -22.30
CA GLU A 37 32.28 -14.10 -22.19
C GLU A 37 31.87 -14.42 -20.75
N GLN A 38 32.72 -15.11 -19.97
CA GLN A 38 32.46 -15.40 -18.57
C GLN A 38 32.44 -14.12 -17.72
N TRP A 39 33.30 -13.15 -18.02
CA TRP A 39 33.25 -11.82 -17.41
C TRP A 39 31.97 -11.07 -17.73
N LEU A 40 31.48 -11.16 -18.97
CA LEU A 40 30.23 -10.53 -19.40
C LEU A 40 29.03 -11.13 -18.66
N ASN A 41 28.98 -12.45 -18.50
CA ASN A 41 27.96 -13.12 -17.71
C ASN A 41 27.96 -12.64 -16.24
N ILE A 42 29.14 -12.56 -15.61
CA ILE A 42 29.27 -12.03 -14.24
C ILE A 42 28.79 -10.57 -14.17
N ALA A 43 29.09 -9.74 -15.17
CA ALA A 43 28.62 -8.36 -15.23
C ALA A 43 27.08 -8.28 -15.29
N VAL A 44 26.43 -9.15 -16.06
CA VAL A 44 24.96 -9.25 -16.10
C VAL A 44 24.41 -9.68 -14.73
N PHE A 45 25.03 -10.65 -14.07
CA PHE A 45 24.67 -11.06 -12.71
C PHE A 45 24.95 -9.98 -11.64
N ALA A 46 25.78 -8.98 -11.94
CA ALA A 46 26.02 -7.83 -11.09
C ALA A 46 25.00 -6.69 -11.28
N LEU A 47 24.16 -6.71 -12.33
CA LEU A 47 23.12 -5.68 -12.53
C LEU A 47 22.15 -5.55 -11.33
N PRO A 48 21.67 -6.64 -10.70
CA PRO A 48 20.87 -6.55 -9.48
C PRO A 48 21.60 -5.83 -8.33
N LEU A 49 22.93 -5.96 -8.22
CA LEU A 49 23.72 -5.25 -7.20
C LEU A 49 23.72 -3.74 -7.45
N LEU A 50 23.89 -3.31 -8.70
CA LEU A 50 23.81 -1.90 -9.08
C LEU A 50 22.42 -1.32 -8.78
N PHE A 51 21.37 -2.07 -9.13
CA PHE A 51 20.00 -1.69 -8.81
C PHE A 51 19.78 -1.53 -7.29
N MET A 52 20.24 -2.50 -6.49
CA MET A 52 20.12 -2.44 -5.03
C MET A 52 20.96 -1.31 -4.42
N GLY A 53 22.17 -1.08 -4.94
CA GLY A 53 23.00 0.07 -4.58
C GLY A 53 22.30 1.41 -4.86
N SER A 54 21.66 1.54 -6.02
CA SER A 54 20.85 2.72 -6.35
C SER A 54 19.70 2.93 -5.36
N MET A 55 19.05 1.85 -4.93
CA MET A 55 17.97 1.88 -3.93
C MET A 55 18.47 2.30 -2.55
N VAL A 56 19.67 1.88 -2.14
CA VAL A 56 20.32 2.34 -0.90
C VAL A 56 20.57 3.85 -0.97
N VAL A 57 21.21 4.34 -2.03
CA VAL A 57 21.53 5.76 -2.20
C VAL A 57 20.26 6.61 -2.23
N SER A 58 19.26 6.22 -3.04
CA SER A 58 17.98 6.92 -3.14
C SER A 58 17.24 6.94 -1.80
N SER A 59 17.19 5.80 -1.09
CA SER A 59 16.54 5.72 0.23
C SER A 59 17.25 6.57 1.27
N ARG A 60 18.59 6.61 1.25
CA ARG A 60 19.39 7.43 2.17
C ARG A 60 19.26 8.92 1.89
N GLN A 61 19.21 9.32 0.61
CA GLN A 61 18.92 10.70 0.22
C GLN A 61 17.53 11.13 0.71
N LYS A 62 16.50 10.29 0.51
CA LYS A 62 15.15 10.56 1.02
C LYS A 62 15.12 10.62 2.53
N TYR A 63 15.74 9.67 3.23
CA TYR A 63 15.88 9.69 4.69
C TYR A 63 16.51 10.99 5.18
N ASN A 64 17.63 11.41 4.59
CA ASN A 64 18.32 12.63 5.00
C ASN A 64 17.49 13.90 4.80
N LYS A 65 16.60 13.92 3.79
CA LYS A 65 15.67 15.02 3.55
C LYS A 65 14.52 15.05 4.58
N VAL A 66 13.96 13.89 4.94
CA VAL A 66 12.79 13.83 5.84
C VAL A 66 13.13 13.60 7.32
N LYS A 67 14.38 13.28 7.69
CA LYS A 67 14.76 12.97 9.08
C LYS A 67 14.63 14.15 10.05
N LYS A 68 14.63 15.38 9.53
CA LYS A 68 14.47 16.61 10.30
C LYS A 68 13.08 17.24 10.16
N VAL A 69 12.21 16.66 9.33
CA VAL A 69 10.86 17.16 9.13
C VAL A 69 9.99 16.50 10.19
N GLU A 70 9.49 17.29 11.12
CA GLU A 70 8.45 16.85 12.04
C GLU A 70 7.17 16.67 11.23
N VAL A 71 6.64 15.44 11.25
CA VAL A 71 5.38 15.14 10.59
C VAL A 71 4.29 15.48 11.60
N PRO A 72 3.45 16.50 11.34
CA PRO A 72 2.38 16.84 12.27
C PRO A 72 1.41 15.67 12.39
N GLU A 73 0.82 15.51 13.56
CA GLU A 73 -0.30 14.59 13.73
C GLU A 73 -1.59 15.29 13.34
N SER A 74 -2.51 14.57 12.70
CA SER A 74 -3.82 15.12 12.38
C SER A 74 -4.70 15.14 13.62
N ASN A 75 -5.49 16.21 13.76
CA ASN A 75 -6.56 16.32 14.74
C ASN A 75 -7.94 16.00 14.14
N ASN A 76 -8.03 15.81 12.83
CA ASN A 76 -9.30 15.59 12.15
C ASN A 76 -9.71 14.11 12.24
N SER A 77 -11.01 13.88 12.28
CA SER A 77 -11.55 12.52 12.18
C SER A 77 -11.44 11.99 10.75
N LEU A 78 -11.43 10.67 10.59
CA LEU A 78 -11.36 10.02 9.27
C LEU A 78 -12.53 10.44 8.35
N SER A 79 -13.69 10.76 8.93
CA SER A 79 -14.90 11.20 8.23
C SER A 79 -14.87 12.70 7.86
N GLU A 80 -14.01 13.52 8.46
CA GLU A 80 -13.86 14.95 8.13
C GLU A 80 -12.88 15.22 6.99
N VAL A 81 -12.04 14.24 6.64
CA VAL A 81 -10.97 14.45 5.66
C VAL A 81 -11.48 14.30 4.22
N ASP A 82 -11.15 15.28 3.38
CA ASP A 82 -11.52 15.26 1.95
C ASP A 82 -10.48 14.61 1.06
N HIS A 83 -9.22 14.53 1.50
CA HIS A 83 -8.11 14.00 0.69
C HIS A 83 -7.19 13.11 1.52
N LEU A 84 -6.99 11.89 1.03
CA LEU A 84 -6.11 10.89 1.64
C LEU A 84 -4.89 10.66 0.76
N VAL A 85 -3.70 10.85 1.32
CA VAL A 85 -2.42 10.49 0.71
C VAL A 85 -1.99 9.13 1.26
N LEU A 86 -1.82 8.16 0.37
CA LEU A 86 -1.55 6.77 0.74
C LEU A 86 -0.08 6.40 0.50
N LYS A 87 0.59 5.84 1.51
CA LYS A 87 2.01 5.45 1.44
C LYS A 87 2.29 4.08 2.04
N GLY A 88 2.94 3.22 1.28
CA GLY A 88 3.32 1.87 1.74
C GLY A 88 4.55 1.85 2.62
N ASP A 89 4.43 1.25 3.79
CA ASP A 89 5.57 1.04 4.69
C ASP A 89 6.48 -0.10 4.17
N ALA A 90 7.77 -0.01 4.48
CA ALA A 90 8.75 -1.07 4.25
C ALA A 90 8.89 -2.00 5.47
N GLY A 91 7.82 -2.14 6.26
CA GLY A 91 7.77 -3.05 7.40
C GLY A 91 7.73 -4.53 6.98
N TRP A 92 8.02 -5.41 7.93
CA TRP A 92 7.90 -6.86 7.78
C TRP A 92 6.48 -7.28 7.41
N PHE A 93 5.49 -6.76 8.14
CA PHE A 93 4.09 -6.88 7.78
C PHE A 93 3.66 -5.70 6.88
N PRO A 94 2.76 -5.93 5.92
CA PRO A 94 2.26 -4.85 5.08
C PRO A 94 1.50 -3.84 5.94
N ARG A 95 1.82 -2.57 5.72
CA ARG A 95 1.16 -1.44 6.37
C ARG A 95 1.01 -0.31 5.35
N LEU A 96 -0.17 0.30 5.32
CA LEU A 96 -0.47 1.47 4.50
C LEU A 96 -0.64 2.66 5.43
N LEU A 97 0.26 3.62 5.34
CA LEU A 97 0.19 4.89 6.06
C LEU A 97 -0.72 5.84 5.30
N ILE A 98 -1.57 6.55 6.01
CA ILE A 98 -2.49 7.54 5.47
C ILE A 98 -2.15 8.90 6.07
N PHE A 99 -2.06 9.88 5.19
CA PHE A 99 -1.81 11.27 5.55
C PHE A 99 -2.90 12.16 4.94
N GLU A 100 -3.11 13.30 5.55
CA GLU A 100 -3.89 14.38 4.97
C GLU A 100 -3.13 15.08 3.84
N LYS A 101 -3.86 15.93 3.12
CA LYS A 101 -3.31 16.82 2.08
C LYS A 101 -2.15 17.70 2.58
N ASN A 102 -2.24 18.20 3.82
CA ASN A 102 -1.21 19.02 4.46
C ASN A 102 0.02 18.20 4.93
N GLY A 103 0.00 16.87 4.77
CA GLY A 103 1.04 15.96 5.22
C GLY A 103 0.97 15.54 6.68
N ALA A 104 -0.08 15.92 7.40
CA ALA A 104 -0.35 15.44 8.74
C ALA A 104 -0.67 13.94 8.73
N TYR A 105 -0.11 13.20 9.67
CA TYR A 105 -0.34 11.77 9.82
C TYR A 105 -1.71 11.52 10.44
N LEU A 106 -2.59 10.88 9.68
CA LEU A 106 -3.94 10.52 10.11
C LEU A 106 -3.96 9.15 10.80
N GLY A 107 -3.23 8.19 10.24
CA GLY A 107 -3.27 6.81 10.72
C GLY A 107 -2.76 5.81 9.69
N GLY A 108 -3.15 4.55 9.82
CA GLY A 108 -2.79 3.57 8.82
C GLY A 108 -3.38 2.19 9.01
N TRP A 109 -3.47 1.48 7.89
CA TRP A 109 -3.85 0.08 7.83
C TRP A 109 -2.71 -0.81 8.29
N LYS A 110 -3.02 -1.74 9.19
CA LYS A 110 -2.08 -2.72 9.72
C LYS A 110 -2.76 -4.08 9.78
N LEU A 111 -1.98 -5.13 9.57
CA LEU A 111 -2.47 -6.49 9.77
C LEU A 111 -2.87 -6.68 11.23
N ASP A 112 -4.14 -7.02 11.47
CA ASP A 112 -4.73 -7.18 12.79
C ASP A 112 -4.80 -8.67 13.16
N LYS A 113 -5.50 -9.45 12.34
CA LYS A 113 -5.67 -10.90 12.53
C LYS A 113 -5.25 -11.64 11.27
N ALA A 114 -4.42 -12.66 11.47
CA ALA A 114 -4.07 -13.67 10.48
C ALA A 114 -3.73 -14.96 11.23
N ALA A 115 -4.00 -16.10 10.60
CA ALA A 115 -3.64 -17.39 11.17
C ALA A 115 -2.14 -17.45 11.45
N TRP A 116 -1.76 -17.98 12.61
CA TRP A 116 -0.37 -17.95 13.09
C TRP A 116 0.61 -18.62 12.11
N TRP A 117 0.18 -19.68 11.42
CA TRP A 117 0.96 -20.40 10.43
C TRP A 117 1.13 -19.64 9.10
N VAL A 118 0.27 -18.66 8.81
CA VAL A 118 0.42 -17.78 7.63
C VAL A 118 1.50 -16.73 7.86
N ARG A 119 1.69 -16.28 9.11
CA ARG A 119 2.67 -15.23 9.46
C ARG A 119 4.09 -15.47 8.93
N PRO A 120 4.72 -16.65 9.08
CA PRO A 120 6.03 -16.89 8.49
C PRO A 120 6.02 -16.81 6.96
N LEU A 121 4.94 -17.25 6.30
CA LEU A 121 4.80 -17.16 4.84
C LEU A 121 4.69 -15.71 4.35
N ILE A 122 4.07 -14.81 5.12
CA ILE A 122 4.00 -13.38 4.81
C ILE A 122 5.41 -12.76 4.75
N LEU A 123 6.30 -13.17 5.66
CA LEU A 123 7.68 -12.70 5.69
C LEU A 123 8.45 -13.12 4.44
N TYR A 124 8.16 -14.33 3.93
CA TYR A 124 8.76 -14.84 2.71
C TYR A 124 8.18 -14.17 1.46
N ARG A 125 6.85 -14.08 1.36
CA ARG A 125 6.16 -13.51 0.19
C ARG A 125 4.88 -12.81 0.61
N LYS A 126 4.84 -11.49 0.46
CA LYS A 126 3.69 -10.67 0.90
C LYS A 126 2.39 -10.97 0.17
N SER A 127 2.46 -11.41 -1.09
CA SER A 127 1.29 -11.82 -1.89
C SER A 127 0.56 -13.05 -1.34
N VAL A 128 1.11 -13.74 -0.33
CA VAL A 128 0.44 -14.85 0.37
C VAL A 128 -0.86 -14.39 1.04
N LEU A 129 -0.90 -13.14 1.51
CA LEU A 129 -2.11 -12.53 2.09
C LEU A 129 -3.27 -12.41 1.10
N SER A 130 -3.00 -12.52 -0.19
CA SER A 130 -4.05 -12.55 -1.19
C SER A 130 -4.81 -13.89 -1.19
N PHE A 131 -4.19 -14.98 -0.74
CA PHE A 131 -4.80 -16.32 -0.78
C PHE A 131 -5.48 -16.74 0.52
N PHE A 132 -5.15 -16.08 1.64
CA PHE A 132 -5.62 -16.50 2.95
C PHE A 132 -6.50 -15.43 3.61
N PRO A 133 -7.50 -15.84 4.41
CA PRO A 133 -8.28 -14.90 5.20
C PRO A 133 -7.38 -14.07 6.11
N ALA A 134 -7.56 -12.76 6.05
CA ALA A 134 -6.81 -11.82 6.86
C ALA A 134 -7.70 -10.62 7.18
N THR A 135 -7.50 -10.08 8.39
CA THR A 135 -8.17 -8.89 8.89
C THR A 135 -7.16 -7.78 9.03
N PHE A 136 -7.50 -6.60 8.54
CA PHE A 136 -6.71 -5.40 8.66
C PHE A 136 -7.50 -4.35 9.42
N GLY A 137 -6.85 -3.69 10.37
CA GLY A 137 -7.41 -2.57 11.11
C GLY A 137 -6.81 -1.26 10.62
N PHE A 138 -7.66 -0.24 10.49
CA PHE A 138 -7.24 1.14 10.39
C PHE A 138 -7.09 1.72 11.79
N TYR A 139 -5.88 2.14 12.11
CA TYR A 139 -5.53 2.71 13.40
C TYR A 139 -5.20 4.19 13.24
N SER A 140 -5.77 5.05 14.10
CA SER A 140 -5.47 6.48 14.16
C SER A 140 -4.01 6.75 14.54
N ASN A 141 -3.61 8.02 14.47
CA ASN A 141 -2.39 8.54 15.08
C ASN A 141 -2.30 8.23 16.59
N THR A 142 -3.42 8.26 17.32
CA THR A 142 -3.50 7.91 18.75
C THR A 142 -3.41 6.41 19.02
N GLY A 143 -3.43 5.57 17.98
CA GLY A 143 -3.37 4.11 18.10
C GLY A 143 -4.71 3.43 18.34
N GLU A 144 -5.81 4.18 18.27
CA GLU A 144 -7.16 3.66 18.38
C GLU A 144 -7.62 3.04 17.05
N ARG A 145 -8.34 1.92 17.12
CA ARG A 145 -8.90 1.29 15.92
C ARG A 145 -10.22 1.96 15.55
N ILE A 146 -10.27 2.62 14.40
CA ILE A 146 -11.47 3.32 13.91
C ILE A 146 -12.30 2.42 12.99
N LEU A 147 -11.64 1.60 12.17
CA LEU A 147 -12.28 0.76 11.17
C LEU A 147 -11.51 -0.54 11.01
N SER A 148 -12.15 -1.60 10.54
CA SER A 148 -11.44 -2.80 10.10
C SER A 148 -12.11 -3.44 8.91
N TRP A 149 -11.36 -4.25 8.16
CA TRP A 149 -11.94 -5.10 7.14
C TRP A 149 -11.36 -6.50 7.20
N SER A 150 -12.20 -7.49 6.86
CA SER A 150 -11.80 -8.88 6.73
C SER A 150 -12.03 -9.34 5.31
N ARG A 151 -10.99 -9.92 4.73
CA ARG A 151 -11.02 -10.53 3.41
C ARG A 151 -11.33 -12.02 3.50
N LYS A 152 -12.24 -12.51 2.67
CA LYS A 152 -12.52 -13.94 2.45
C LYS A 152 -12.76 -14.22 0.96
N GLY A 153 -12.68 -15.49 0.57
CA GLY A 153 -13.00 -15.93 -0.79
C GLY A 153 -11.78 -16.02 -1.72
N PHE A 154 -11.83 -17.01 -2.61
CA PHE A 154 -10.74 -17.39 -3.51
C PHE A 154 -11.03 -17.05 -4.98
N LYS A 155 -12.27 -17.25 -5.43
CA LYS A 155 -12.74 -16.89 -6.79
C LYS A 155 -13.19 -15.43 -6.84
N ASP A 156 -14.16 -15.11 -6.00
CA ASP A 156 -14.57 -13.74 -5.70
C ASP A 156 -13.97 -13.37 -4.36
N THR A 157 -13.39 -12.18 -4.29
CA THR A 157 -12.85 -11.65 -3.03
C THR A 157 -13.94 -10.81 -2.38
N VAL A 158 -14.43 -11.28 -1.23
CA VAL A 158 -15.40 -10.57 -0.40
C VAL A 158 -14.66 -9.91 0.75
N VAL A 159 -14.80 -8.60 0.84
CA VAL A 159 -14.19 -7.76 1.88
C VAL A 159 -15.32 -7.20 2.72
N THR A 160 -15.50 -7.76 3.91
CA THR A 160 -16.47 -7.23 4.88
C THR A 160 -15.80 -6.11 5.67
N ILE A 161 -16.47 -4.96 5.75
CA ILE A 161 -15.98 -3.77 6.43
C ILE A 161 -16.77 -3.62 7.74
N TYR A 162 -16.04 -3.38 8.82
CA TYR A 162 -16.57 -3.25 10.17
C TYR A 162 -16.22 -1.90 10.75
N ASP A 163 -17.13 -1.33 11.54
CA ASP A 163 -16.89 -0.10 12.28
C ASP A 163 -15.92 -0.31 13.48
N ARG A 164 -15.87 0.70 14.35
CA ARG A 164 -15.07 0.69 15.59
C ARG A 164 -15.47 -0.44 16.52
N ASP A 165 -16.77 -0.66 16.68
CA ASP A 165 -17.37 -1.62 17.62
C ASP A 165 -17.35 -3.06 17.07
N GLY A 166 -17.11 -3.21 15.78
CA GLY A 166 -17.06 -4.49 15.08
C GLY A 166 -18.37 -4.86 14.40
N GLU A 167 -19.33 -3.94 14.35
CA GLU A 167 -20.56 -4.08 13.59
C GLU A 167 -20.26 -3.95 12.09
N THR A 168 -21.03 -4.66 11.27
CA THR A 168 -20.81 -4.67 9.82
C THR A 168 -21.40 -3.40 9.21
N LEU A 169 -20.58 -2.62 8.52
CA LEU A 169 -21.02 -1.44 7.74
C LEU A 169 -21.43 -1.82 6.32
N GLY A 170 -20.83 -2.89 5.79
CA GLY A 170 -21.11 -3.36 4.44
C GLY A 170 -20.01 -4.25 3.90
N SER A 171 -20.01 -4.43 2.59
CA SER A 171 -19.02 -5.27 1.92
C SER A 171 -18.62 -4.74 0.55
N TYR A 172 -17.35 -4.96 0.21
CA TYR A 172 -16.84 -4.80 -1.14
C TYR A 172 -16.61 -6.18 -1.74
N ILE A 173 -17.23 -6.45 -2.89
CA ILE A 173 -17.10 -7.73 -3.61
C ILE A 173 -16.33 -7.45 -4.89
N GLN A 174 -15.13 -8.01 -5.01
CA GLN A 174 -14.34 -7.95 -6.24
C GLN A 174 -14.48 -9.24 -7.03
N LYS A 175 -14.98 -9.11 -8.26
CA LYS A 175 -15.03 -10.18 -9.25
C LYS A 175 -13.67 -10.26 -9.91
N GLU A 176 -13.11 -11.45 -9.95
CA GLU A 176 -11.78 -11.77 -10.49
C GLU A 176 -10.59 -11.33 -9.62
N PHE A 177 -9.97 -12.33 -9.00
CA PHE A 177 -8.74 -12.15 -8.23
C PHE A 177 -7.56 -11.61 -9.04
N LYS A 178 -7.45 -11.86 -10.36
CA LYS A 178 -6.17 -11.71 -11.10
C LYS A 178 -5.97 -10.40 -11.86
N SER A 179 -6.98 -9.56 -12.03
CA SER A 179 -6.90 -8.38 -12.90
C SER A 179 -6.84 -7.07 -12.09
N LEU A 180 -5.63 -6.57 -11.82
CA LEU A 180 -5.43 -5.15 -11.45
C LEU A 180 -5.41 -4.23 -12.69
N VAL A 181 -5.57 -4.80 -13.89
CA VAL A 181 -5.66 -4.05 -15.16
C VAL A 181 -7.10 -3.61 -15.42
N HIS A 182 -8.06 -4.40 -14.94
CA HIS A 182 -9.50 -4.10 -14.93
C HIS A 182 -10.06 -4.56 -13.59
N ILE A 183 -10.20 -3.63 -12.65
CA ILE A 183 -10.82 -3.92 -11.36
C ILE A 183 -12.32 -3.83 -11.55
N LYS A 184 -13.00 -4.95 -11.32
CA LYS A 184 -14.46 -5.05 -11.33
C LYS A 184 -14.93 -5.46 -9.95
N GLY A 185 -15.78 -4.65 -9.35
CA GLY A 185 -16.36 -4.94 -8.06
C GLY A 185 -17.64 -4.18 -7.81
N GLU A 186 -18.20 -4.40 -6.63
CA GLU A 186 -19.41 -3.75 -6.17
C GLU A 186 -19.31 -3.48 -4.68
N LEU A 187 -19.70 -2.28 -4.28
CA LEU A 187 -19.88 -1.90 -2.89
C LEU A 187 -21.33 -2.16 -2.51
N ARG A 188 -21.53 -2.85 -1.40
CA ARG A 188 -22.85 -3.18 -0.85
C ARG A 188 -22.96 -2.65 0.57
N GLY A 189 -24.11 -2.10 0.90
CA GLY A 189 -24.43 -1.66 2.26
C GLY A 189 -24.68 -2.83 3.21
N THR A 190 -25.06 -2.51 4.45
CA THR A 190 -25.46 -3.47 5.49
C THR A 190 -26.56 -4.42 5.03
N ASP A 191 -27.53 -3.89 4.29
CA ASP A 191 -28.74 -4.61 3.87
C ASP A 191 -28.49 -5.50 2.64
N GLY A 192 -27.25 -5.54 2.14
CA GLY A 192 -26.86 -6.28 0.94
C GLY A 192 -27.21 -5.57 -0.38
N ASN A 193 -27.88 -4.40 -0.30
CA ASN A 193 -28.18 -3.54 -1.44
C ASN A 193 -26.89 -3.01 -2.07
N LYS A 194 -26.87 -3.00 -3.40
CA LYS A 194 -25.75 -2.46 -4.17
C LYS A 194 -25.78 -0.93 -4.09
N LEU A 195 -24.70 -0.34 -3.60
CA LEU A 195 -24.53 1.11 -3.49
C LEU A 195 -23.70 1.68 -4.63
N LEU A 196 -22.69 0.94 -5.09
CA LEU A 196 -21.73 1.42 -6.08
C LEU A 196 -21.21 0.28 -6.94
N SER A 197 -21.13 0.48 -8.25
CA SER A 197 -20.36 -0.40 -9.15
C SER A 197 -18.95 0.15 -9.28
N VAL A 198 -17.94 -0.68 -9.03
CA VAL A 198 -16.55 -0.33 -9.26
C VAL A 198 -16.13 -0.97 -10.57
N GLN A 199 -15.92 -0.17 -11.62
CA GLN A 199 -15.34 -0.64 -12.87
C GLN A 199 -14.27 0.33 -13.33
N VAL A 200 -13.02 -0.02 -13.09
CA VAL A 200 -11.88 0.86 -13.39
C VAL A 200 -10.81 0.10 -14.15
N SER A 201 -10.20 0.74 -15.14
CA SER A 201 -9.07 0.23 -15.93
C SER A 201 -7.76 0.26 -15.13
N GLY A 202 -7.79 -0.38 -13.96
CA GLY A 202 -6.65 -0.60 -13.11
C GLY A 202 -6.11 0.65 -12.41
N PHE A 203 -4.93 0.50 -11.80
CA PHE A 203 -4.24 1.58 -11.06
C PHE A 203 -3.20 2.36 -11.89
N SER A 204 -3.22 2.21 -13.21
CA SER A 204 -2.24 2.83 -14.12
C SER A 204 -2.51 4.30 -14.45
N GLY A 205 -3.56 4.91 -13.88
CA GLY A 205 -3.90 6.31 -14.07
C GLY A 205 -5.00 6.75 -13.10
N ASP A 206 -5.54 7.92 -13.38
CA ASP A 206 -6.64 8.51 -12.60
C ASP A 206 -7.94 7.78 -12.90
N PHE A 207 -8.78 7.60 -11.86
CA PHE A 207 -10.10 7.00 -12.01
C PHE A 207 -11.04 7.49 -10.92
N ASN A 208 -12.34 7.46 -11.19
CA ASN A 208 -13.35 7.94 -10.26
C ASN A 208 -14.34 6.82 -9.94
N LEU A 209 -14.89 6.86 -8.74
CA LEU A 209 -15.94 5.98 -8.27
C LEU A 209 -17.25 6.76 -8.25
N VAL A 210 -18.14 6.42 -9.18
CA VAL A 210 -19.40 7.13 -9.40
C VAL A 210 -20.56 6.14 -9.28
N ASP A 211 -21.60 6.52 -8.55
CA ASP A 211 -22.81 5.69 -8.40
C ASP A 211 -23.72 5.75 -9.63
N GLU A 212 -24.82 5.00 -9.59
CA GLU A 212 -25.77 4.92 -10.70
C GLU A 212 -26.51 6.25 -10.92
N GLU A 213 -26.59 7.09 -9.89
CA GLU A 213 -27.15 8.45 -9.95
C GLU A 213 -26.15 9.51 -10.45
N GLY A 214 -24.89 9.13 -10.71
CA GLY A 214 -23.85 10.03 -11.20
C GLY A 214 -23.14 10.83 -10.09
N ARG A 215 -23.37 10.53 -8.81
CA ARG A 215 -22.65 11.15 -7.69
C ARG A 215 -21.27 10.53 -7.58
N CYS A 216 -20.24 11.36 -7.49
CA CYS A 216 -18.88 10.89 -7.23
C CYS A 216 -18.72 10.60 -5.74
N TRP A 217 -18.24 9.40 -5.42
CA TRP A 217 -17.93 8.95 -4.07
C TRP A 217 -16.45 9.19 -3.76
N ALA A 218 -15.57 8.88 -4.71
CA ALA A 218 -14.14 9.11 -4.57
C ALA A 218 -13.42 9.26 -5.91
N ASP A 219 -12.41 10.11 -5.95
CA ASP A 219 -11.55 10.37 -7.10
C ASP A 219 -10.12 9.93 -6.77
N PHE A 220 -9.51 9.16 -7.66
CA PHE A 220 -8.17 8.61 -7.48
C PHE A 220 -7.22 9.31 -8.44
N TYR A 221 -6.16 9.88 -7.89
CA TYR A 221 -5.13 10.56 -8.65
C TYR A 221 -3.78 9.86 -8.46
N ASN A 222 -3.14 9.56 -9.58
CA ASN A 222 -1.79 9.00 -9.64
C ASN A 222 -0.87 10.00 -10.33
N GLY A 223 -0.05 10.73 -9.58
CA GLY A 223 0.88 11.66 -10.21
C GLY A 223 1.57 12.68 -9.30
N ARG A 224 2.02 13.77 -9.94
CA ARG A 224 2.81 14.84 -9.32
C ARG A 224 1.92 15.72 -8.45
N PHE A 225 2.31 15.86 -7.18
CA PHE A 225 1.70 16.77 -6.23
C PHE A 225 1.73 18.24 -6.71
N PRO A 226 0.68 19.03 -6.42
CA PRO A 226 0.80 20.49 -6.42
C PRO A 226 1.93 20.96 -5.49
N HIS A 227 2.59 22.06 -5.86
CA HIS A 227 3.88 22.47 -5.30
C HIS A 227 3.88 22.62 -3.76
N GLU A 228 2.72 22.91 -3.18
CA GLU A 228 2.45 23.03 -1.74
C GLU A 228 2.71 21.74 -0.95
N TYR A 229 2.63 20.55 -1.58
CA TYR A 229 2.73 19.25 -0.91
C TYR A 229 4.12 18.61 -1.04
N THR A 230 5.02 19.30 -1.74
CA THR A 230 6.33 18.78 -2.14
C THR A 230 7.36 18.81 -1.02
N GLU A 231 7.10 19.35 0.16
CA GLU A 231 8.09 19.30 1.26
C GLU A 231 8.16 17.91 1.90
N LEU A 232 7.00 17.27 2.12
CA LEU A 232 6.88 15.96 2.76
C LEU A 232 6.84 14.80 1.77
N PHE A 233 6.18 14.97 0.62
CA PHE A 233 5.96 13.89 -0.35
C PHE A 233 6.66 14.14 -1.68
N ARG A 234 7.99 13.96 -1.68
CA ARG A 234 8.86 14.12 -2.87
C ARG A 234 9.00 12.86 -3.73
N ASP A 235 8.16 11.86 -3.52
CA ASP A 235 8.16 10.70 -4.40
C ASP A 235 7.54 11.08 -5.74
N ILE A 236 8.06 10.49 -6.83
CA ILE A 236 7.57 10.73 -8.20
C ILE A 236 6.10 10.29 -8.33
N ASP A 237 5.73 9.25 -7.56
CA ASP A 237 4.38 8.69 -7.54
C ASP A 237 3.82 8.76 -6.10
N ASN A 238 2.70 9.45 -5.96
CA ASN A 238 1.92 9.49 -4.75
C ASN A 238 0.48 9.19 -5.11
N ASP A 239 -0.14 8.36 -4.28
CA ASP A 239 -1.52 7.99 -4.50
C ASP A 239 -2.41 8.85 -3.63
N ILE A 240 -3.32 9.56 -4.27
CA ILE A 240 -4.26 10.45 -3.61
C ILE A 240 -5.66 9.94 -3.88
N VAL A 241 -6.47 9.95 -2.83
CA VAL A 241 -7.90 9.67 -2.93
C VAL A 241 -8.64 10.91 -2.43
N GLY A 242 -9.31 11.61 -3.33
CA GLY A 242 -10.32 12.60 -2.99
C GLY A 242 -11.59 11.87 -2.57
N LEU A 243 -12.17 12.27 -1.44
CA LEU A 243 -13.43 11.77 -0.93
C LEU A 243 -14.48 12.86 -1.08
N SER A 244 -15.67 12.48 -1.53
CA SER A 244 -16.76 13.44 -1.64
C SER A 244 -17.26 13.87 -0.26
N GLY A 245 -17.38 15.18 -0.04
CA GLY A 245 -17.95 15.76 1.18
C GLY A 245 -19.47 15.61 1.30
N GLN A 246 -20.14 15.08 0.28
CA GLN A 246 -21.59 14.85 0.27
C GLN A 246 -21.98 13.46 0.79
N LEU A 247 -20.99 12.59 1.03
CA LEU A 247 -21.23 11.24 1.54
C LEU A 247 -21.61 11.27 3.02
N ARG A 248 -22.52 10.37 3.40
CA ARG A 248 -22.80 10.09 4.81
C ARG A 248 -21.58 9.42 5.46
N GLU A 249 -21.51 9.46 6.77
CA GLU A 249 -20.34 8.94 7.50
C GLU A 249 -20.13 7.43 7.28
N ASP A 250 -21.21 6.65 7.29
CA ASP A 250 -21.22 5.21 6.98
C ASP A 250 -20.68 4.93 5.56
N GLU A 251 -21.15 5.69 4.57
CA GLU A 251 -20.71 5.59 3.18
C GLU A 251 -19.23 5.94 3.02
N LYS A 252 -18.79 7.02 3.69
CA LYS A 252 -17.39 7.47 3.66
C LYS A 252 -16.48 6.43 4.29
N GLN A 253 -16.86 5.87 5.43
CA GLN A 253 -16.14 4.77 6.08
C GLN A 253 -16.07 3.51 5.18
N LEU A 254 -17.16 3.18 4.50
CA LEU A 254 -17.23 2.06 3.57
C LEU A 254 -16.30 2.24 2.36
N VAL A 255 -16.27 3.43 1.77
CA VAL A 255 -15.33 3.79 0.69
C VAL A 255 -13.89 3.69 1.17
N ILE A 256 -13.59 4.25 2.34
CA ILE A 256 -12.22 4.21 2.90
C ILE A 256 -11.78 2.76 3.17
N GLY A 257 -12.69 1.91 3.64
CA GLY A 257 -12.44 0.47 3.79
C GLY A 257 -12.10 -0.20 2.46
N ALA A 258 -12.88 0.06 1.40
CA ALA A 258 -12.63 -0.47 0.07
C ALA A 258 -11.31 0.05 -0.53
N VAL A 259 -11.04 1.35 -0.42
CA VAL A 259 -9.77 2.00 -0.80
C VAL A 259 -8.59 1.32 -0.08
N GLY A 260 -8.70 1.17 1.24
CA GLY A 260 -7.68 0.52 2.07
C GLY A 260 -7.36 -0.88 1.58
N PHE A 261 -8.38 -1.68 1.25
CA PHE A 261 -8.22 -3.00 0.66
C PHE A 261 -7.49 -2.95 -0.69
N LEU A 262 -7.98 -2.14 -1.64
CA LEU A 262 -7.44 -2.09 -2.99
C LEU A 262 -5.97 -1.66 -3.02
N PHE A 263 -5.60 -0.66 -2.21
CA PHE A 263 -4.21 -0.20 -2.12
C PHE A 263 -3.30 -1.20 -1.41
N MET A 264 -3.82 -1.91 -0.41
CA MET A 264 -3.08 -2.98 0.25
C MET A 264 -2.82 -4.16 -0.70
N GLU A 265 -3.81 -4.56 -1.51
CA GLU A 265 -3.64 -5.56 -2.57
C GLU A 265 -2.59 -5.13 -3.58
N ARG A 266 -2.66 -3.88 -4.06
CA ARG A 266 -1.68 -3.34 -5.01
C ARG A 266 -0.25 -3.38 -4.45
N GLN A 267 -0.06 -3.02 -3.18
CA GLN A 267 1.25 -3.07 -2.55
C GLN A 267 1.80 -4.48 -2.35
N GLN A 268 0.92 -5.47 -2.15
CA GLN A 268 1.32 -6.87 -2.00
C GLN A 268 1.71 -7.53 -3.32
N ARG A 269 1.29 -6.96 -4.47
CA ARG A 269 1.60 -7.48 -5.82
C ARG A 269 2.77 -6.78 -6.50
N ASN A 270 2.97 -5.49 -6.25
CA ASN A 270 4.05 -4.71 -6.85
C ASN A 270 5.42 -4.89 -6.13
N ARG A 271 5.53 -5.80 -5.16
CA ARG A 271 6.76 -6.15 -4.44
C ARG A 271 6.91 -7.65 -4.31
#